data_AF-A0A7J7KNX5-F1
#
_entry.id   AF-A0A7J7KNX5-F1
#
_cell.length_a   1.000
_cell.length_b   1.000
_cell.length_c   1.000
_cell.angle_alpha   90.00
_cell.angle_beta   90.00
_cell.angle_gamma   90.00
#
_symmetry.space_group_name_H-M   'P 1'
#
loop_
_entity.id
_entity.type
_entity.pdbx_description
1 polymer ?
#
loop_
_entity_poly.entity_id
_entity_poly.type
_entity_poly.pdbx_seq_one_letter_code
_entity_poly.pdbx_strand_id
1 'polypeptide(L)'
;MSSYHQDMPPKGGYAPFEYAKQYKPRWIKGKWVFLGFAVYTTIGLQLQKRYYYNYVTLPELENREANIALEPLLLAENNRLFLKQL
;
A
#
# COMPACT_ATOMS: atom_id res chain seq x y z
N MET A 1 1.78 -59.80 -58.27
CA MET A 1 1.71 -58.42 -57.77
C MET A 1 2.38 -58.40 -56.41
N SER A 2 3.54 -57.75 -56.22
CA SER A 2 4.16 -57.65 -54.89
C SER A 2 3.24 -56.85 -53.98
N SER A 3 2.74 -57.47 -52.92
CA SER A 3 1.85 -56.83 -51.94
C SER A 3 2.68 -55.93 -51.03
N TYR A 4 2.98 -54.73 -51.51
CA TYR A 4 3.66 -53.71 -50.71
C TYR A 4 2.64 -53.12 -49.74
N HIS A 5 2.82 -53.39 -48.45
CA HIS A 5 1.99 -52.82 -47.40
C HIS A 5 2.50 -51.41 -47.11
N GLN A 6 1.81 -50.42 -47.65
CA GLN A 6 2.07 -49.02 -47.34
C GLN A 6 1.26 -48.61 -46.11
N ASP A 7 1.89 -47.92 -45.17
CA ASP A 7 1.17 -47.26 -44.07
C ASP A 7 0.40 -46.07 -44.64
N MET A 8 -0.93 -46.18 -44.60
CA MET A 8 -1.87 -45.16 -45.07
C MET A 8 -2.63 -44.57 -43.89
N PRO A 9 -3.04 -43.29 -43.97
CA PRO A 9 -3.91 -42.71 -42.96
C PRO A 9 -5.25 -43.46 -42.93
N PRO A 10 -5.94 -43.43 -41.78
CA PRO A 10 -7.27 -44.03 -41.68
C PRO A 10 -8.22 -43.37 -42.70
N LYS A 11 -9.22 -44.14 -43.19
CA LYS A 11 -10.18 -43.67 -44.21
C LYS A 11 -10.92 -42.37 -43.82
N GLY A 12 -11.03 -42.08 -42.52
CA GLY A 12 -11.66 -40.87 -41.96
C GLY A 12 -10.69 -39.75 -41.54
N GLY A 13 -9.38 -39.88 -41.80
CA GLY A 13 -8.37 -38.91 -41.36
C GLY A 13 -8.03 -38.98 -39.87
N TYR A 14 -7.02 -38.20 -39.46
CA TYR A 14 -6.63 -38.07 -38.06
C TYR A 14 -7.52 -37.07 -37.33
N ALA A 15 -7.65 -37.24 -36.00
CA ALA A 15 -8.29 -36.24 -35.17
C ALA A 15 -7.55 -34.89 -35.28
N PRO A 16 -8.27 -33.75 -35.25
CA PRO A 16 -7.63 -32.45 -35.26
C PRO A 16 -6.76 -32.31 -34.01
N PHE A 17 -5.50 -31.92 -34.21
CA PHE A 17 -4.59 -31.59 -33.13
C PHE A 17 -4.59 -30.09 -32.89
N GLU A 18 -4.56 -29.71 -31.61
CA GLU A 18 -4.41 -28.32 -31.24
C GLU A 18 -2.97 -27.86 -31.51
N TYR A 19 -2.77 -27.09 -32.56
CA TYR A 19 -1.46 -26.53 -32.92
C TYR A 19 -1.21 -25.18 -32.25
N ALA A 20 -2.26 -24.48 -31.82
CA ALA A 20 -2.19 -23.15 -31.25
C ALA A 20 -2.10 -23.19 -29.72
N LYS A 21 -1.26 -22.31 -29.16
CA LYS A 21 -1.13 -22.16 -27.72
C LYS A 21 -2.43 -21.60 -27.12
N GLN A 22 -3.02 -22.35 -26.19
CA GLN A 22 -4.17 -21.88 -25.42
C GLN A 22 -3.73 -21.04 -24.23
N TYR A 23 -4.20 -19.79 -24.15
CA TYR A 23 -4.02 -18.94 -22.97
C TYR A 23 -5.23 -19.08 -22.05
N LYS A 24 -4.98 -19.46 -20.80
CA LYS A 24 -6.02 -19.42 -19.76
C LYS A 24 -6.25 -17.96 -19.37
N PRO A 25 -7.50 -17.44 -19.40
CA PRO A 25 -7.76 -16.07 -19.00
C PRO A 25 -7.38 -15.88 -17.53
N ARG A 26 -6.78 -14.72 -17.20
CA ARG A 26 -6.52 -14.37 -15.80
C ARG A 26 -7.85 -14.16 -15.08
N TRP A 27 -7.92 -14.70 -13.87
CA TRP A 27 -9.09 -14.65 -13.00
C TRP A 27 -9.40 -13.22 -12.53
N ILE A 28 -8.36 -12.39 -12.40
CA ILE A 28 -8.49 -11.00 -11.96
C ILE A 28 -8.53 -10.09 -13.18
N LYS A 29 -9.70 -9.50 -13.42
CA LYS A 29 -9.89 -8.47 -14.45
C LYS A 29 -9.27 -7.15 -13.98
N GLY A 30 -8.78 -6.33 -14.91
CA GLY A 30 -8.08 -5.07 -14.58
C GLY A 30 -8.85 -4.12 -13.66
N LYS A 31 -10.19 -4.05 -13.79
CA LYS A 31 -11.04 -3.22 -12.90
C LYS A 31 -10.91 -3.59 -11.41
N TRP A 32 -10.75 -4.88 -11.11
CA TRP A 32 -10.60 -5.35 -9.73
C TRP A 32 -9.25 -4.96 -9.12
N VAL A 33 -8.20 -4.86 -9.95
CA VAL A 33 -6.89 -4.38 -9.50
C VAL A 33 -6.98 -2.91 -9.10
N PHE A 34 -7.63 -2.07 -9.92
CA PHE A 34 -7.83 -0.66 -9.59
C PHE A 34 -8.69 -0.46 -8.35
N LEU A 35 -9.76 -1.26 -8.20
CA LEU A 35 -10.60 -1.21 -7.01
C LEU A 35 -9.82 -1.62 -5.75
N GLY A 36 -9.04 -2.71 -5.82
CA GLY A 36 -8.19 -3.15 -4.72
C GLY A 36 -7.17 -2.07 -4.32
N PHE A 37 -6.54 -1.43 -5.30
CA PHE A 37 -5.62 -0.32 -5.07
C PHE A 37 -6.32 0.86 -4.38
N ALA A 38 -7.47 1.31 -4.89
CA ALA A 38 -8.21 2.43 -4.30
C ALA A 38 -8.63 2.14 -2.84
N VAL A 39 -9.11 0.93 -2.56
CA VAL A 39 -9.47 0.51 -1.19
C VAL A 39 -8.25 0.49 -0.28
N TYR A 40 -7.14 -0.10 -0.74
CA TYR A 40 -5.90 -0.14 0.03
C TYR A 40 -5.39 1.26 0.37
N THR A 41 -5.34 2.17 -0.62
CA THR A 41 -4.87 3.54 -0.42
C THR A 41 -5.76 4.33 0.52
N THR A 42 -7.09 4.22 0.38
CA THR A 42 -8.03 4.96 1.25
C THR A 42 -7.93 4.52 2.71
N ILE A 43 -7.83 3.22 2.97
CA ILE A 43 -7.62 2.67 4.31
C ILE A 43 -6.26 3.11 4.86
N GLY A 44 -5.20 3.02 4.05
CA GLY A 44 -3.85 3.45 4.45
C GLY A 44 -3.81 4.91 4.87
N LEU A 45 -4.42 5.81 4.08
CA LEU A 45 -4.48 7.24 4.40
C LEU A 45 -5.29 7.54 5.66
N GLN A 46 -6.42 6.87 5.86
CA GLN A 46 -7.23 7.00 7.08
C GLN A 46 -6.43 6.60 8.33
N LEU A 47 -5.75 5.45 8.27
CA LEU A 47 -4.92 4.99 9.37
C LEU A 47 -3.77 5.96 9.61
N GLN A 48 -3.04 6.36 8.57
CA GLN A 48 -1.93 7.30 8.70
C GLN A 48 -2.36 8.62 9.35
N LYS A 49 -3.51 9.19 8.93
CA LYS A 49 -4.05 10.41 9.53
C LYS A 49 -4.34 10.23 11.02
N ARG A 50 -4.96 9.11 11.40
CA ARG A 50 -5.26 8.79 12.80
C ARG A 50 -3.97 8.61 13.62
N TYR A 51 -2.97 7.93 13.08
CA TYR A 51 -1.68 7.77 13.74
C TYR A 51 -0.99 9.12 13.93
N TYR A 52 -0.89 9.93 12.88
CA TYR A 52 -0.27 11.25 12.96
C TYR A 52 -0.93 12.14 14.00
N TYR A 53 -2.26 12.14 14.05
CA TYR A 53 -2.98 12.93 15.04
C TYR A 53 -2.63 12.52 16.48
N ASN A 54 -2.74 11.22 16.77
CA ASN A 54 -2.58 10.72 18.14
C ASN A 54 -1.13 10.74 18.64
N TYR A 55 -0.17 10.49 17.76
CA TYR A 55 1.24 10.29 18.17
C TYR A 55 2.15 11.48 17.88
N VAL A 56 1.71 12.43 17.05
CA VAL A 56 2.49 13.62 16.74
C VAL A 56 1.76 14.85 17.25
N THR A 57 0.54 15.10 16.77
CA THR A 57 -0.11 16.38 17.06
C THR A 57 -0.55 16.54 18.51
N LEU A 58 -1.06 15.48 19.14
CA LEU A 58 -1.48 15.55 20.55
C LEU A 58 -0.28 15.74 21.51
N PRO A 59 0.81 14.95 21.41
CA PRO A 59 2.00 15.19 22.23
C PRO A 59 2.65 16.56 21.99
N GLU A 60 2.67 17.05 20.74
CA GLU A 60 3.15 18.40 20.46
C GLU A 60 2.30 19.48 21.12
N LEU A 61 0.98 19.31 21.11
CA LEU A 61 0.05 20.21 21.79
C LEU A 61 0.28 20.21 23.30
N GLU A 62 0.37 19.01 23.91
CA GLU A 62 0.62 18.85 25.35
C GLU A 62 1.95 19.52 25.76
N ASN A 63 3.02 19.33 24.99
CA ASN A 63 4.31 19.98 25.25
C ASN A 63 4.23 21.51 25.12
N ARG A 64 3.47 22.02 24.15
CA ARG A 64 3.27 23.48 24.01
C ARG A 64 2.51 24.05 25.20
N GLU A 65 1.44 23.38 25.63
CA GLU A 65 0.67 23.78 26.81
C GLU A 65 1.53 23.76 28.08
N ALA A 66 2.36 22.73 28.26
CA ALA A 66 3.31 22.65 29.36
C ALA A 66 4.32 23.81 29.35
N ASN A 67 4.86 24.16 28.18
CA ASN A 67 5.79 25.28 28.03
C ASN A 67 5.12 26.62 28.36
N ILE A 68 3.90 26.86 27.88
CA ILE A 68 3.13 28.08 28.19
C ILE A 68 2.87 28.18 29.69
N ALA A 69 2.54 27.06 30.35
CA ALA A 69 2.32 27.03 31.79
C ALA A 69 3.59 27.33 32.60
N LEU A 70 4.77 26.91 32.12
CA LEU A 70 6.07 27.13 32.77
C LEU A 70 6.69 28.50 32.49
N GLU A 71 6.36 29.11 31.35
CA GLU A 71 6.90 30.40 30.90
C GLU A 71 6.91 31.50 31.99
N PRO A 72 5.82 31.79 32.72
CA PRO A 72 5.82 32.87 33.72
C PRO A 72 6.79 32.60 34.88
N LEU A 73 6.97 31.34 35.27
CA LEU A 73 7.90 30.96 36.34
C LEU A 73 9.35 31.18 35.89
N LEU A 74 9.70 30.70 34.70
CA LEU A 74 11.04 30.87 34.11
C LEU A 74 11.36 32.36 33.90
N LEU A 75 10.39 33.14 33.44
CA LEU A 75 10.54 34.59 33.28
C LEU A 75 10.80 35.27 34.63
N ALA A 76 10.08 34.87 35.69
CA ALA A 76 10.27 35.43 37.02
C ALA A 76 11.65 35.06 37.61
N GLU A 77 12.15 33.84 37.39
CA GLU A 77 13.50 33.45 37.81
C GLU A 77 14.58 34.26 37.10
N ASN A 78 14.47 34.42 35.78
CA ASN A 78 15.39 35.23 34.99
C ASN A 78 15.41 36.70 35.45
N ASN A 79 14.25 37.28 35.72
CA ASN A 79 14.15 38.65 36.22
C ASN A 79 14.84 38.82 37.59
N ARG A 80 14.70 37.85 38.50
CA ARG A 80 15.40 37.89 39.80
C ARG A 80 16.91 37.79 39.65
N LEU A 81 17.39 36.93 38.76
CA LEU A 81 18.83 36.80 38.47
C LEU A 81 19.40 38.08 37.86
N PHE A 82 18.68 38.70 36.94
CA PHE A 82 19.07 39.97 36.33
C PHE A 82 19.20 41.08 37.36
N LEU A 83 18.19 41.25 38.23
CA LEU A 83 18.23 42.24 39.31
C LEU A 83 19.34 41.99 40.33
N LYS A 84 19.78 40.74 40.51
CA LYS A 84 20.90 40.40 41.39
C LYS A 84 22.27 40.78 40.79
N GLN A 85 22.35 40.91 39.46
CA GLN A 85 23.58 41.25 38.75
C GLN A 85 23.79 42.76 38.56
N LEU A 86 22.72 43.56 38.69
CA LEU A 86 22.76 45.03 38.75
C LEU A 86 23.23 45.52 40.12
#